data_AF-A0A6H9HQV4-F1
#
_entry.id   AF-A0A6H9HQV4-F1
#
_cell.length_a   1.000
_cell.length_b   1.000
_cell.length_c   1.000
_cell.angle_alpha   90.00
_cell.angle_beta   90.00
_cell.angle_gamma   90.00
#
_symmetry.space_group_name_H-M   'P 1'
#
loop_
_entity.id
_entity.type
_entity.pdbx_description
1 polymer ?
#
loop_
_entity_poly.entity_id
_entity_poly.type
_entity_poly.pdbx_seq_one_letter_code
_entity_poly.pdbx_strand_id
1 'polypeptide(L)'
;MGMNIKMETVSDIARKRFNVACRCGRCGHKAVVDGLKLARWFHYHMWSSHIDEIARRVRCSKCRAKVPDVTITTALPSNPKWMDSESKWKDLHRRLRG
;
A
#
# COMPACT_ATOMS: atom_id res chain seq x y z
N MET A 1 28.52 -9.93 4.53
CA MET A 1 28.00 -9.32 3.29
C MET A 1 26.58 -8.84 3.56
N GLY A 2 26.40 -7.55 3.83
CA GLY A 2 25.07 -6.98 4.09
C GLY A 2 24.30 -6.91 2.78
N MET A 3 23.19 -7.66 2.67
CA MET A 3 22.27 -7.50 1.55
C MET A 3 21.70 -6.08 1.61
N ASN A 4 22.17 -5.21 0.72
CA ASN A 4 21.44 -4.00 0.35
C ASN A 4 20.15 -4.47 -0.33
N ILE A 5 19.13 -4.74 0.47
CA ILE A 5 17.79 -5.01 0.00
C ILE A 5 17.26 -3.70 -0.56
N LYS A 6 17.61 -3.38 -1.81
CA LYS A 6 16.93 -2.34 -2.55
C LYS A 6 15.51 -2.84 -2.78
N MET A 7 14.59 -2.38 -1.95
CA MET A 7 13.17 -2.61 -2.19
C MET A 7 12.79 -1.64 -3.30
N GLU A 8 12.97 -2.05 -4.56
CA GLU A 8 12.68 -1.20 -5.72
C GLU A 8 11.21 -1.33 -6.12
N THR A 9 10.56 -2.43 -5.72
CA THR A 9 9.20 -2.74 -6.13
C THR A 9 8.27 -3.09 -4.97
N VAL A 10 6.97 -2.83 -5.14
CA VAL A 10 5.89 -3.25 -4.22
C VAL A 10 5.84 -4.78 -4.10
N SER A 11 6.24 -5.49 -5.15
CA SER A 11 6.35 -6.95 -5.15
C SER A 11 7.44 -7.46 -4.20
N ASP A 12 8.56 -6.73 -4.06
CA ASP A 12 9.60 -7.04 -3.06
C ASP A 12 9.11 -6.85 -1.63
N ILE A 13 8.30 -5.81 -1.39
CA ILE A 13 7.66 -5.57 -0.09
C ILE A 13 6.80 -6.80 0.30
N ALA A 14 5.99 -7.29 -0.65
CA ALA A 14 5.16 -8.48 -0.44
C ALA A 14 5.98 -9.76 -0.23
N ARG A 15 7.01 -10.00 -1.06
CA ARG A 15 7.88 -11.19 -0.94
C ARG A 15 8.60 -11.25 0.40
N LYS A 16 9.06 -10.11 0.89
CA LYS A 16 9.80 -10.01 2.16
C LYS A 16 8.90 -9.79 3.37
N ARG A 17 7.56 -9.84 3.19
CA ARG A 17 6.55 -9.66 4.24
C ARG A 17 6.69 -8.32 5.00
N PHE A 18 7.15 -7.29 4.31
CA PHE A 18 7.12 -5.93 4.84
C PHE A 18 5.75 -5.30 4.61
N ASN A 19 5.48 -4.23 5.35
CA ASN A 19 4.30 -3.39 5.25
C ASN A 19 4.72 -1.97 4.92
N VAL A 20 3.74 -1.13 4.63
CA VAL A 20 3.96 0.25 4.22
C VAL A 20 3.29 1.19 5.20
N ALA A 21 4.08 1.93 5.97
CA ALA A 21 3.60 3.02 6.79
C ALA A 21 3.39 4.26 5.91
N CYS A 22 2.17 4.76 5.93
CA CYS A 22 1.72 5.94 5.22
C CYS A 22 1.40 7.04 6.24
N ARG A 23 1.97 8.23 6.06
CA ARG A 23 1.62 9.40 6.86
C ARG A 23 1.13 10.53 5.96
N CYS A 24 -0.09 11.00 6.24
CA CYS A 24 -0.62 12.15 5.54
C CYS A 24 0.04 13.44 6.04
N GLY A 25 0.71 14.18 5.15
CA GLY A 25 1.30 15.48 5.47
C GLY A 25 0.27 16.58 5.78
N ARG A 26 -1.00 16.43 5.36
CA ARG A 26 -2.05 17.44 5.58
C ARG A 26 -2.79 17.28 6.91
N CYS A 27 -3.25 16.07 7.24
CA CYS A 27 -4.05 15.83 8.44
C CYS A 27 -3.34 15.00 9.52
N GLY A 28 -2.07 14.62 9.29
CA GLY A 28 -1.29 13.82 10.22
C GLY A 28 -1.76 12.37 10.37
N HIS A 29 -2.75 11.92 9.59
CA HIS A 29 -3.25 10.55 9.67
C HIS A 29 -2.16 9.54 9.31
N LYS A 30 -1.88 8.62 10.24
CA LYS A 30 -0.94 7.52 10.08
C LYS A 30 -1.72 6.23 9.86
N ALA A 31 -1.34 5.47 8.85
CA ALA A 31 -1.90 4.15 8.59
C ALA A 31 -0.80 3.24 8.07
N VAL A 32 -0.78 2.01 8.55
CA VAL A 32 0.09 0.95 8.04
C VAL A 32 -0.74 0.07 7.12
N VAL A 33 -0.30 -0.03 5.88
CA VAL A 33 -0.91 -0.80 4.80
C VAL A 33 -0.16 -2.12 4.65
N ASP A 34 -0.93 -3.20 4.55
CA ASP A 34 -0.39 -4.54 4.31
C ASP A 34 0.30 -4.61 2.93
N GLY A 35 1.56 -5.02 2.90
CA GLY A 35 2.37 -5.02 1.68
C GLY A 35 1.88 -6.00 0.62
N LEU A 36 1.34 -7.16 1.03
CA LEU A 36 0.80 -8.16 0.11
C LEU A 36 -0.48 -7.65 -0.58
N LYS A 37 -1.36 -7.02 0.21
CA LYS A 37 -2.59 -6.40 -0.30
C LYS A 37 -2.29 -5.23 -1.21
N LEU A 38 -1.29 -4.42 -0.85
CA LEU A 38 -0.82 -3.31 -1.67
C LEU A 38 -0.28 -3.81 -3.02
N ALA A 39 0.56 -4.86 -3.02
CA ALA A 39 1.09 -5.44 -4.25
C ALA A 39 -0.03 -5.98 -5.17
N ARG A 40 -1.02 -6.68 -4.61
CA ARG A 40 -2.20 -7.14 -5.38
C ARG A 40 -3.00 -5.99 -5.96
N TRP A 41 -3.17 -4.91 -5.20
CA TRP A 41 -3.89 -3.72 -5.66
C TRP A 41 -3.16 -3.03 -6.81
N PHE A 42 -1.84 -2.87 -6.70
CA PHE A 42 -0.98 -2.33 -7.77
C PHE A 42 -1.04 -3.19 -9.04
N HIS A 43 -0.95 -4.52 -8.87
CA HIS A 43 -1.06 -5.46 -9.97
C HIS A 43 -2.41 -5.38 -10.68
N TYR A 44 -3.51 -5.31 -9.91
CA TYR A 44 -4.86 -5.20 -10.47
C TYR A 44 -5.05 -3.97 -11.35
N HIS A 45 -4.50 -2.84 -10.93
CA HIS A 45 -4.58 -1.61 -11.71
C HIS A 45 -3.57 -1.51 -12.84
N MET A 46 -2.73 -2.54 -13.04
CA MET A 46 -1.58 -2.51 -13.94
C MET A 46 -0.70 -1.28 -13.70
N TRP A 47 -0.62 -0.82 -12.45
CA TRP A 47 0.24 0.28 -12.08
C TRP A 47 1.68 -0.19 -12.01
N SER A 48 2.59 0.74 -12.30
CA SER A 48 4.01 0.44 -12.18
C SER A 48 4.33 0.04 -10.75
N SER A 49 5.12 -1.02 -10.63
CA SER A 49 5.41 -1.66 -9.35
C SER A 49 6.45 -0.89 -8.53
N HIS A 50 6.95 0.26 -9.00
CA HIS A 50 7.95 1.04 -8.27
C HIS A 50 7.38 1.63 -6.97
N ILE A 51 8.21 1.69 -5.93
CA ILE A 51 7.82 2.24 -4.62
C ILE A 51 7.41 3.71 -4.72
N ASP A 52 8.05 4.50 -5.58
CA ASP A 52 7.72 5.91 -5.79
C ASP A 52 6.28 6.14 -6.27
N GLU A 53 5.71 5.15 -6.98
CA GLU A 53 4.32 5.21 -7.42
C GLU A 53 3.33 5.01 -6.25
N ILE A 54 3.76 4.40 -5.14
CA ILE A 54 2.95 4.28 -3.92
C ILE A 54 2.57 5.67 -3.41
N ALA A 55 3.54 6.57 -3.27
CA ALA A 55 3.28 7.94 -2.79
C ALA A 55 2.38 8.75 -3.73
N ARG A 56 2.42 8.45 -5.04
CA ARG A 56 1.61 9.13 -6.06
C ARG A 56 0.16 8.65 -6.10
N ARG A 57 -0.07 7.36 -5.81
CA ARG A 57 -1.37 6.69 -5.95
C ARG A 57 -2.13 6.56 -4.63
N VAL A 58 -1.44 6.47 -3.50
CA VAL A 58 -2.07 6.36 -2.19
C VAL A 58 -2.61 7.73 -1.75
N ARG A 59 -3.88 7.73 -1.33
CA ARG A 59 -4.56 8.90 -0.79
C ARG A 59 -4.96 8.65 0.65
N CYS A 60 -5.00 9.73 1.43
CA CYS A 60 -5.49 9.67 2.80
C CYS A 60 -6.98 9.31 2.81
N SER A 61 -7.36 8.29 3.59
CA SER A 61 -8.76 7.90 3.79
C SER A 61 -9.62 9.02 4.39
N LYS A 62 -9.05 9.86 5.27
CA LYS A 62 -9.77 10.96 5.92
C LYS A 62 -9.91 12.21 5.04
N CYS A 63 -8.79 12.73 4.54
CA CYS A 63 -8.78 14.04 3.86
C CYS A 63 -8.60 13.95 2.34
N ARG A 64 -8.44 12.75 1.79
CA ARG A 64 -8.21 12.48 0.35
C ARG A 64 -6.98 13.15 -0.26
N ALA A 65 -6.16 13.82 0.55
CA ALA A 65 -4.89 14.38 0.11
C ALA A 65 -3.90 13.27 -0.28
N LYS A 66 -2.97 13.60 -1.18
CA LYS A 66 -1.84 12.72 -1.51
C LYS A 66 -1.00 12.46 -0.26
N VAL A 67 -0.46 11.25 -0.16
CA VAL A 67 0.36 10.81 0.98
C VAL A 67 1.81 10.76 0.51
N PRO A 68 2.59 11.85 0.69
CA PRO A 68 3.97 11.89 0.23
C PRO A 68 4.91 11.04 1.09
N ASP A 69 4.56 10.85 2.37
CA ASP A 69 5.41 10.16 3.33
C ASP A 69 5.03 8.68 3.40
N VAL A 70 5.80 7.88 2.69
CA VAL A 70 5.64 6.43 2.56
C VAL A 70 6.94 5.78 3.01
N THR A 71 6.88 5.02 4.09
CA THR A 71 8.03 4.34 4.69
C THR A 71 7.76 2.85 4.78
N ILE A 72 8.75 2.02 4.47
CA ILE A 72 8.64 0.57 4.63
C ILE A 72 8.81 0.22 6.10
N THR A 73 7.93 -0.61 6.64
CA THR A 73 7.91 -0.98 8.05
C THR A 73 7.60 -2.46 8.24
N THR A 74 8.03 -3.04 9.34
CA THR A 74 7.58 -4.36 9.81
C THR A 74 6.39 -4.27 10.76
N ALA A 75 5.92 -3.04 11.07
CA ALA A 75 4.77 -2.84 11.94
C ALA A 75 3.52 -3.52 11.36
N LEU A 76 2.63 -3.96 12.25
CA LEU A 76 1.37 -4.57 11.86
C LEU A 76 0.48 -3.56 11.12
N PRO A 77 -0.26 -3.99 10.09
CA PRO A 77 -1.18 -3.13 9.37
C PRO A 77 -2.26 -2.58 10.32
N SER A 78 -2.53 -1.28 10.23
CA SER A 78 -3.47 -0.58 11.13
C SER A 78 -4.91 -1.02 10.91
N ASN A 79 -5.20 -1.56 9.73
CA ASN A 79 -6.43 -2.28 9.47
C ASN A 79 -6.08 -3.48 8.57
N PRO A 80 -5.91 -4.69 9.11
CA PRO A 80 -5.65 -5.86 8.30
C PRO A 80 -6.89 -6.35 7.54
N LYS A 81 -8.10 -5.93 7.92
CA LYS A 81 -9.36 -6.55 7.47
C LYS A 81 -10.05 -5.86 6.29
N TRP A 82 -9.40 -4.92 5.61
CA TRP A 82 -10.03 -4.20 4.49
C TRP A 82 -10.08 -4.99 3.17
N MET A 83 -9.38 -6.13 3.09
CA MET A 83 -9.39 -7.08 1.94
C MET A 83 -9.11 -8.51 2.44
N ASP A 84 -9.84 -8.96 3.45
CA ASP A 84 -9.70 -10.28 4.08
C ASP A 84 -10.62 -11.35 3.45
N SER A 85 -11.57 -10.96 2.61
CA SER A 85 -12.48 -11.88 1.92
C SER A 85 -12.56 -11.62 0.43
N GLU A 86 -12.87 -12.68 -0.34
CA GLU A 86 -13.10 -12.61 -1.78
C GLU A 86 -14.23 -11.63 -2.13
N SER A 87 -15.30 -11.58 -1.33
CA SER A 87 -16.42 -10.66 -1.53
C SER A 87 -15.97 -9.19 -1.45
N LYS A 88 -15.13 -8.84 -0.46
CA LYS A 88 -14.56 -7.49 -0.36
C LYS A 88 -13.61 -7.17 -1.52
N TRP A 89 -12.91 -8.17 -2.04
CA TRP A 89 -12.08 -8.03 -3.23
C TRP A 89 -12.93 -7.76 -4.48
N LYS A 90 -14.04 -8.49 -4.66
CA LYS A 90 -15.02 -8.28 -5.73
C LYS A 90 -15.70 -6.90 -5.62
N ASP A 91 -16.05 -6.46 -4.41
CA ASP A 91 -16.61 -5.12 -4.17
C ASP A 91 -15.64 -4.01 -4.53
N LEU A 92 -14.37 -4.18 -4.19
CA LEU A 92 -13.31 -3.25 -4.57
C LEU A 92 -13.14 -3.21 -6.10
N HIS A 93 -13.05 -4.38 -6.75
CA HIS A 93 -13.03 -4.50 -8.21
C HIS A 93 -14.20 -3.77 -8.85
N ARG A 94 -15.41 -3.91 -8.29
CA ARG A 94 -16.63 -3.26 -8.79
C ARG A 94 -16.56 -1.73 -8.65
N ARG A 95 -16.13 -1.22 -7.49
CA ARG A 95 -16.00 0.22 -7.23
C ARG A 95 -14.96 0.91 -8.13
N LEU A 96 -13.95 0.17 -8.57
CA LEU A 96 -12.82 0.73 -9.32
C LEU A 96 -12.97 0.59 -10.84
N ARG A 97 -13.93 -0.22 -11.32
CA ARG A 97 -14.36 -0.29 -12.72
C ARG A 97 -15.51 0.66 -13.06
N GLY A 98 -16.07 1.35 -12.06
CA GLY A 98 -17.11 2.37 -12.23
C GLY A 98 -16.55 3.71 -12.66
#